data_AF-A0A7W7KEP9-F1
#
_entry.id   AF-A0A7W7KEP9-F1
#
_cell.length_a   1.000
_cell.length_b   1.000
_cell.length_c   1.000
_cell.angle_alpha   90.00
_cell.angle_beta   90.00
_cell.angle_gamma   90.00
#
_symmetry.space_group_name_H-M   'P 1'
#
loop_
_entity.id
_entity.type
_entity.pdbx_description
1 polymer ?
#
loop_
_entity_poly.entity_id
_entity_poly.type
_entity_poly.pdbx_seq_one_letter_code
_entity_poly.pdbx_strand_id
1 'polypeptide(L)'
;MIQYAVDEVREARIEEFVFVTGRGKTAIVEHFDTAYELEATMTGRGKSLKPLESTRTQPGNLTTVRQQVPLGLGLGHAVWCARAVVGNDPFAIFLPDELMYGKPGCMAQMIEAYNEVGGNLISVLEVPRRQCPATA
;
A
#
# COMPACT_ATOMS: atom_id res chain seq x y z
N MET A 1 -6.95 7.40 -1.81
CA MET A 1 -5.49 7.24 -2.02
C MET A 1 -5.06 5.82 -1.71
N ILE A 2 -5.20 5.34 -0.46
CA ILE A 2 -4.79 3.96 -0.11
C ILE A 2 -5.46 2.85 -0.96
N GLN A 3 -6.73 3.02 -1.36
CA GLN A 3 -7.38 2.07 -2.28
C GLN A 3 -6.63 1.95 -3.61
N TYR A 4 -6.20 3.07 -4.21
CA TYR A 4 -5.44 3.05 -5.47
C TYR A 4 -4.10 2.36 -5.30
N ALA A 5 -3.42 2.59 -4.16
CA ALA A 5 -2.18 1.90 -3.83
C ALA A 5 -2.39 0.38 -3.78
N VAL A 6 -3.44 -0.08 -3.10
CA VAL A 6 -3.76 -1.52 -3.03
C VAL A 6 -4.15 -2.08 -4.39
N ASP A 7 -4.91 -1.35 -5.19
CA ASP A 7 -5.30 -1.80 -6.53
C ASP A 7 -4.09 -1.93 -7.48
N GLU A 8 -3.15 -0.98 -7.42
CA GLU A 8 -1.90 -1.03 -8.19
C GLU A 8 -1.01 -2.22 -7.77
N VAL A 9 -0.90 -2.45 -6.46
CA VAL A 9 -0.12 -3.56 -5.89
C VAL A 9 -0.76 -4.91 -6.25
N ARG A 10 -2.09 -4.98 -6.34
CA ARG A 10 -2.82 -6.17 -6.85
C ARG A 10 -2.61 -6.41 -8.33
N GLU A 11 -2.58 -5.36 -9.15
CA GLU A 11 -2.23 -5.47 -10.58
C GLU A 11 -0.82 -6.08 -10.74
N ALA A 12 0.09 -5.74 -9.83
CA ALA A 12 1.44 -6.27 -9.76
C ALA A 12 1.54 -7.69 -9.15
N ARG A 13 0.40 -8.34 -8.81
CA ARG A 13 0.29 -9.68 -8.22
C ARG A 13 0.95 -9.84 -6.84
N ILE A 14 1.00 -8.78 -6.06
CA ILE A 14 1.39 -8.88 -4.64
C ILE A 14 0.16 -9.25 -3.82
N GLU A 15 0.26 -10.34 -3.07
CA GLU A 15 -0.87 -10.90 -2.33
C GLU A 15 -0.90 -10.48 -0.86
N GLU A 16 0.26 -10.22 -0.25
CA GLU A 16 0.40 -9.83 1.15
C GLU A 16 0.69 -8.34 1.33
N PHE A 17 -0.05 -7.72 2.25
CA PHE A 17 0.03 -6.30 2.56
C PHE A 17 0.44 -6.11 4.01
N VAL A 18 1.45 -5.26 4.24
CA VAL A 18 1.86 -4.86 5.59
C VAL A 18 1.68 -3.36 5.76
N PHE A 19 0.65 -2.97 6.51
CA PHE A 19 0.39 -1.56 6.80
C PHE A 19 1.09 -1.14 8.09
N VAL A 20 2.08 -0.26 7.96
CA VAL A 20 2.72 0.38 9.11
C VAL A 20 1.94 1.65 9.45
N THR A 21 1.20 1.64 10.56
CA THR A 21 0.25 2.72 10.91
C THR A 21 0.57 3.39 12.24
N GLY A 22 0.18 4.67 12.35
CA GLY A 22 0.19 5.44 13.60
C GLY A 22 -1.16 5.41 14.34
N ARG A 23 -1.26 6.15 15.45
CA ARG A 23 -2.52 6.33 16.20
C ARG A 23 -3.56 7.04 15.33
N GLY A 24 -4.85 6.73 15.54
CA GLY A 24 -5.97 7.38 14.84
C GLY A 24 -6.19 6.95 13.38
N LYS A 25 -5.45 5.95 12.88
CA LYS A 25 -5.55 5.45 11.50
C LYS A 25 -6.35 4.15 11.36
N THR A 26 -7.21 3.83 12.33
CA THR A 26 -8.03 2.59 12.32
C THR A 26 -8.95 2.51 11.09
N ALA A 27 -9.51 3.65 10.66
CA ALA A 27 -10.36 3.73 9.48
C ALA A 27 -9.70 3.19 8.19
N ILE A 28 -8.36 3.22 8.09
CA ILE A 28 -7.66 2.64 6.94
C ILE A 28 -7.79 1.12 6.94
N VAL A 29 -7.68 0.49 8.11
CA VAL A 29 -7.77 -0.95 8.25
C VAL A 29 -9.21 -1.41 8.06
N GLU A 30 -10.16 -0.71 8.68
CA GLU A 30 -11.60 -0.99 8.57
C GLU A 30 -12.11 -0.84 7.13
N HIS A 31 -11.52 0.05 6.33
CA HIS A 31 -11.85 0.20 4.91
C HIS A 31 -11.58 -1.08 4.10
N PHE A 32 -10.58 -1.87 4.48
CA PHE A 32 -10.25 -3.14 3.82
C PHE A 32 -10.87 -4.38 4.48
N ASP A 33 -11.69 -4.17 5.51
CA ASP A 33 -12.46 -5.19 6.21
C ASP A 33 -13.93 -5.20 5.73
N THR A 34 -14.71 -6.16 6.22
CA THR A 34 -16.13 -6.30 5.91
C THR A 34 -16.96 -5.26 6.66
N ALA A 35 -17.58 -4.34 5.92
CA ALA A 35 -18.46 -3.31 6.48
C ALA A 35 -19.88 -3.86 6.74
N TYR A 36 -20.02 -4.73 7.74
CA TYR A 36 -21.24 -5.52 8.00
C TYR A 36 -22.54 -4.70 7.98
N GLU A 37 -22.60 -3.59 8.72
CA GLU A 37 -23.81 -2.75 8.80
C GLU A 37 -24.17 -2.10 7.45
N LEU A 38 -23.15 -1.68 6.69
CA LEU A 38 -23.33 -1.09 5.37
C LEU A 38 -23.87 -2.12 4.38
N GLU A 39 -23.30 -3.32 4.38
CA GLU A 39 -23.69 -4.41 3.48
C GLU A 39 -25.11 -4.90 3.78
N ALA A 40 -25.47 -5.04 5.05
CA ALA A 40 -26.82 -5.37 5.47
C ALA A 40 -27.82 -4.29 5.01
N THR A 41 -27.46 -3.01 5.17
CA THR A 41 -28.29 -1.87 4.74
C THR A 41 -28.46 -1.81 3.22
N MET A 42 -27.40 -2.04 2.46
CA MET A 42 -27.45 -2.06 0.99
C MET A 42 -28.30 -3.23 0.49
N THR A 43 -28.09 -4.42 1.04
CA THR A 43 -28.84 -5.63 0.69
C THR A 43 -30.33 -5.47 1.04
N GLY A 44 -30.64 -4.95 2.23
CA GLY A 44 -32.01 -4.66 2.65
C GLY A 44 -32.73 -3.61 1.80
N ARG A 45 -31.97 -2.76 1.08
CA ARG A 45 -32.47 -1.77 0.11
C ARG A 45 -32.39 -2.25 -1.34
N GLY A 46 -32.04 -3.52 -1.59
CA GLY A 46 -31.92 -4.09 -2.94
C GLY A 46 -30.76 -3.51 -3.77
N LYS A 47 -29.75 -2.91 -3.13
CA LYS A 47 -28.57 -2.35 -3.81
C LYS A 47 -27.49 -3.41 -3.99
N SER A 48 -26.79 -3.34 -5.12
CA SER A 48 -25.66 -4.22 -5.44
C SER A 48 -24.45 -3.94 -4.54
N LEU A 49 -23.78 -5.00 -4.07
CA LEU A 49 -22.54 -4.93 -3.29
C LEU A 49 -21.28 -4.84 -4.16
N LYS A 50 -21.41 -4.94 -5.50
CA LYS A 50 -20.28 -4.85 -6.45
C LYS A 50 -19.29 -3.70 -6.18
N PRO A 51 -19.73 -2.48 -5.80
CA PRO A 51 -18.81 -1.39 -5.51
C PRO A 51 -17.87 -1.63 -4.32
N LEU A 52 -18.19 -2.58 -3.44
CA LEU A 52 -17.41 -2.93 -2.25
C LEU A 52 -16.48 -4.13 -2.49
N GLU A 53 -16.60 -4.84 -3.62
CA GLU A 53 -15.80 -6.05 -3.88
C GLU A 53 -14.29 -5.74 -3.90
N SER A 54 -13.89 -4.60 -4.49
CA SER A 54 -12.50 -4.19 -4.55
C SER A 54 -11.95 -3.66 -3.22
N THR A 55 -12.80 -3.31 -2.25
CA THR A 55 -12.32 -2.82 -0.95
C THR A 55 -11.91 -3.99 -0.06
N ARG A 56 -12.48 -5.19 -0.24
CA ARG A 56 -12.16 -6.34 0.61
C ARG A 56 -10.79 -6.92 0.30
N THR A 57 -10.06 -7.31 1.34
CA THR A 57 -8.86 -8.16 1.23
C THR A 57 -9.23 -9.61 1.57
N GLN A 58 -8.47 -10.58 1.05
CA GLN A 58 -8.65 -11.96 1.50
C GLN A 58 -8.23 -12.08 2.97
N PRO A 59 -8.95 -12.86 3.79
CA PRO A 59 -8.57 -13.07 5.19
C PRO A 59 -7.12 -13.57 5.29
N GLY A 60 -6.30 -12.86 6.08
CA GLY A 60 -4.87 -13.18 6.27
C GLY A 60 -3.92 -12.36 5.40
N ASN A 61 -4.39 -11.74 4.31
CA ASN A 61 -3.53 -11.01 3.38
C ASN A 61 -3.17 -9.60 3.86
N LEU A 62 -3.84 -9.06 4.89
CA LEU A 62 -3.54 -7.74 5.43
C LEU A 62 -3.05 -7.86 6.88
N THR A 63 -1.79 -7.51 7.10
CA THR A 63 -1.19 -7.39 8.43
C THR A 63 -0.96 -5.92 8.75
N THR A 64 -1.23 -5.53 9.99
CA THR A 64 -1.00 -4.15 10.45
C THR A 64 0.03 -4.13 11.57
N VAL A 65 1.03 -3.27 11.44
CA VAL A 65 2.04 -3.03 12.47
C VAL A 65 1.95 -1.58 12.93
N ARG A 66 2.12 -1.35 14.23
CA ARG A 66 2.15 0.01 14.79
C ARG A 66 3.56 0.57 14.74
N GLN A 67 3.73 1.77 14.18
CA GLN A 67 5.01 2.50 14.25
C GLN A 67 5.35 2.98 15.68
N GLN A 68 4.32 3.10 16.54
CA GLN A 68 4.35 3.55 17.95
C GLN A 68 4.83 5.00 18.16
N VAL A 69 5.99 5.36 17.65
CA VAL A 69 6.70 6.61 17.93
C VAL A 69 7.05 7.32 16.61
N PRO A 70 6.36 8.42 16.25
CA PRO A 70 6.62 9.14 15.01
C PRO A 70 7.80 10.14 15.11
N LEU A 71 8.69 10.02 16.11
CA LEU A 71 9.72 11.01 16.50
C LEU A 71 10.83 11.22 15.44
N GLY A 72 10.52 11.74 14.26
CA GLY A 72 11.50 12.15 13.26
C GLY A 72 12.33 11.02 12.62
N LEU A 73 12.09 9.76 13.00
CA LEU A 73 12.81 8.59 12.50
C LEU A 73 12.52 8.24 11.02
N GLY A 74 11.57 8.96 10.42
CA GLY A 74 11.27 8.92 8.99
C GLY A 74 10.79 7.56 8.49
N LEU A 75 10.90 7.38 7.18
CA LEU A 75 10.46 6.18 6.46
C LEU A 75 11.24 4.92 6.88
N GLY A 76 12.55 5.06 7.17
CA GLY A 76 13.39 3.91 7.53
C GLY A 76 12.90 3.18 8.78
N HIS A 77 12.49 3.91 9.81
CA HIS A 77 11.91 3.29 11.01
C HIS A 77 10.57 2.62 10.74
N ALA A 78 9.73 3.20 9.87
CA ALA A 78 8.48 2.56 9.47
C ALA A 78 8.73 1.21 8.81
N VAL A 79 9.65 1.15 7.84
CA VAL A 79 10.04 -0.11 7.19
C VAL A 79 10.61 -1.11 8.21
N TRP A 80 11.46 -0.66 9.14
CA TRP A 80 12.03 -1.52 10.18
C TRP A 80 10.97 -2.13 11.13
N CYS A 81 9.86 -1.43 11.41
CA CYS A 81 8.77 -2.00 12.20
C CYS A 81 8.17 -3.25 11.53
N ALA A 82 8.16 -3.33 10.20
CA ALA A 82 7.60 -4.45 9.46
C ALA A 82 8.54 -5.68 9.37
N ARG A 83 9.80 -5.59 9.83
CA ARG A 83 10.83 -6.63 9.68
C ARG A 83 10.40 -8.04 10.12
N ALA A 84 9.60 -8.13 11.17
CA ALA A 84 9.16 -9.41 11.73
C ALA A 84 8.07 -10.08 10.88
N VAL A 85 7.33 -9.29 10.09
CA VAL A 85 6.30 -9.77 9.18
C VAL A 85 6.94 -10.17 7.84
N VAL A 86 7.86 -9.35 7.33
CA VAL A 86 8.55 -9.60 6.05
C VAL A 86 9.56 -10.75 6.14
N GLY A 87 10.28 -10.87 7.26
CA GLY A 87 11.30 -11.91 7.41
C GLY A 87 12.47 -11.74 6.45
N ASN A 88 12.72 -12.76 5.62
CA ASN A 88 13.83 -12.80 4.64
C ASN A 88 13.36 -12.74 3.18
N ASP A 89 12.06 -12.52 2.95
CA ASP A 89 11.51 -12.45 1.60
C ASP A 89 11.71 -11.06 0.99
N PRO A 90 11.82 -10.95 -0.35
CA PRO A 90 11.88 -9.65 -1.01
C PRO A 90 10.57 -8.90 -0.80
N PHE A 91 10.66 -7.59 -0.60
CA PHE A 91 9.50 -6.75 -0.32
C PHE A 91 9.51 -5.49 -1.16
N ALA A 92 8.31 -5.00 -1.48
CA ALA A 92 8.10 -3.71 -2.11
C ALA A 92 7.70 -2.66 -1.07
N ILE A 93 8.19 -1.44 -1.22
CA ILE A 93 7.75 -0.29 -0.43
C ILE A 93 6.84 0.55 -1.31
N PHE A 94 5.63 0.84 -0.82
CA PHE A 94 4.70 1.72 -1.49
C PHE A 94 4.35 2.91 -0.59
N LEU A 95 4.51 4.12 -1.12
CA LEU A 95 4.19 5.36 -0.43
C LEU A 95 2.80 5.84 -0.89
N PRO A 96 1.77 5.82 -0.02
CA PRO A 96 0.40 6.07 -0.45
C PRO A 96 0.10 7.54 -0.81
N ASP A 97 1.03 8.44 -0.52
CA ASP A 97 1.00 9.86 -0.91
C ASP A 97 1.45 10.09 -2.37
N GLU A 98 2.15 9.14 -2.97
CA GLU A 98 2.52 9.17 -4.38
C GLU A 98 1.51 8.37 -5.21
N LEU A 99 0.62 9.09 -5.89
CA LEU A 99 -0.32 8.46 -6.82
C LEU A 99 0.34 8.33 -8.20
N MET A 100 0.81 7.13 -8.54
CA MET A 100 1.29 6.81 -9.87
C MET A 100 0.10 6.42 -10.75
N TYR A 101 -0.09 7.14 -11.86
CA TYR A 101 -1.16 6.86 -12.81
C TYR A 101 -0.57 6.42 -14.15
N GLY A 102 -0.82 5.17 -14.53
CA GLY A 102 -0.33 4.59 -15.77
C GLY A 102 -0.77 3.14 -15.92
N LYS A 103 -0.67 2.61 -17.15
CA LYS A 103 -0.86 1.19 -17.45
C LYS A 103 0.30 0.72 -18.35
N PRO A 104 1.03 -0.35 -18.00
CA PRO A 104 0.97 -1.07 -16.71
C PRO A 104 1.32 -0.17 -15.51
N GLY A 105 0.82 -0.50 -14.31
CA GLY A 105 1.12 0.25 -13.09
C GLY A 105 2.63 0.36 -12.80
N CYS A 106 3.06 1.37 -12.03
CA CYS A 106 4.47 1.59 -11.73
C CYS A 106 5.07 0.37 -11.00
N MET A 107 4.33 -0.17 -10.03
CA MET A 107 4.78 -1.37 -9.30
C MET A 107 4.93 -2.59 -10.22
N ALA A 108 4.02 -2.80 -11.18
CA ALA A 108 4.09 -3.93 -12.11
C ALA A 108 5.35 -3.84 -13.00
N GLN A 109 5.66 -2.64 -13.51
CA GLN A 109 6.88 -2.39 -14.28
C GLN A 109 8.15 -2.63 -13.44
N MET A 110 8.14 -2.20 -12.18
CA MET A 110 9.26 -2.43 -11.27
C MET A 110 9.48 -3.92 -10.97
N ILE A 111 8.41 -4.70 -10.79
CA ILE A 111 8.51 -6.14 -10.58
C ILE A 111 9.02 -6.84 -11.83
N GLU A 112 8.58 -6.43 -13.02
CA GLU A 112 9.10 -6.96 -14.29
C GLU A 112 10.62 -6.73 -14.39
N ALA A 113 11.09 -5.51 -14.14
CA ALA A 113 12.52 -5.19 -14.12
C ALA A 113 13.28 -5.91 -12.99
N TYR A 114 12.66 -6.10 -11.82
CA TYR A 114 13.23 -6.89 -10.72
C TYR A 114 13.43 -8.35 -11.11
N ASN A 115 12.49 -8.95 -11.85
CA ASN A 115 12.60 -10.34 -12.29
C ASN A 115 13.72 -10.54 -13.32
N GLU A 116 14.10 -9.50 -14.07
CA GLU A 116 15.21 -9.55 -15.03
C GLU A 116 16.58 -9.28 -14.39
N VAL A 117 16.68 -8.25 -13.54
CA VAL A 117 17.96 -7.75 -13.02
C VAL A 117 18.23 -8.22 -11.58
N GLY A 118 17.19 -8.41 -10.79
CA GLY A 118 17.27 -8.66 -9.35
C GLY A 118 17.83 -7.47 -8.56
N GLY A 119 18.24 -7.73 -7.32
CA GLY A 119 18.84 -6.72 -6.45
C GLY A 119 17.82 -5.74 -5.88
N ASN A 120 18.11 -4.43 -5.93
CA ASN A 120 17.24 -3.39 -5.39
C ASN A 120 16.86 -2.41 -6.50
N LEU A 121 15.57 -2.13 -6.63
CA LEU A 121 15.05 -1.16 -7.61
C LEU A 121 14.37 0.00 -6.89
N ILE A 122 14.49 1.19 -7.48
CA ILE A 122 13.89 2.43 -6.99
C ILE A 122 13.24 3.13 -8.18
N SER A 123 11.98 3.55 -8.03
CA SER A 123 11.30 4.39 -9.02
C SER A 123 11.86 5.80 -8.96
N VAL A 124 12.16 6.38 -10.13
CA VAL A 124 12.70 7.74 -10.24
C VAL A 124 11.86 8.56 -11.20
N LEU A 125 11.68 9.84 -10.86
CA LEU A 125 11.02 10.82 -11.69
C LEU A 125 11.98 11.97 -11.95
N GLU A 126 12.16 12.34 -13.23
CA GLU A 126 12.94 13.52 -13.56
C GLU A 126 12.15 14.78 -13.15
N VAL A 127 12.79 15.63 -12.35
CA VAL A 127 12.21 16.91 -11.90
C VAL A 127 13.09 18.08 -12.35
N PRO A 128 12.51 19.24 -12.69
CA PRO A 128 13.30 20.43 -13.00
C PRO A 128 14.23 20.79 -11.84
N ARG A 129 15.49 21.18 -12.13
CA ARG A 129 16.50 21.52 -11.10
C ARG A 129 16.02 22.49 -10.02
N ARG A 130 15.14 23.43 -10.37
CA ARG A 130 14.49 24.39 -9.43
C ARG A 130 13.66 23.70 -8.33
N GLN A 131 13.12 22.52 -8.60
CA GLN A 131 12.26 21.75 -7.70
C GLN A 131 13.04 20.67 -6.96
N CYS A 132 14.32 20.46 -7.30
CA CYS A 132 15.20 19.63 -6.53
C CYS A 132 15.46 20.35 -5.19
N PRO A 133 15.10 19.77 -4.03
CA PRO A 133 15.50 20.32 -2.75
C PRO A 133 17.02 20.49 -2.79
N ALA A 134 17.52 21.70 -2.61
CA ALA A 134 18.94 21.93 -2.54
C ALA A 134 19.48 21.07 -1.39
N THR A 135 20.27 20.04 -1.72
CA THR A 135 21.10 19.35 -0.75
C THR A 135 21.93 20.39 -0.02
N ALA A 136 21.63 20.60 1.25
CA ALA A 136 22.55 21.16 2.23
C ALA A 136 23.56 20.09 2.63
#